data_AF-A0A3B5LAN0-F1
#
_entry.id   AF-A0A3B5LAN0-F1
#
_cell.length_a   1.000
_cell.length_b   1.000
_cell.length_c   1.000
_cell.angle_alpha   90.00
_cell.angle_beta   90.00
_cell.angle_gamma   90.00
#
_symmetry.space_group_name_H-M   'P 1'
#
loop_
_entity.id
_entity.type
_entity.pdbx_description
1 polymer ?
#
loop_
_entity_poly.entity_id
_entity_poly.type
_entity_poly.pdbx_seq_one_letter_code
_entity_poly.pdbx_strand_id
1 'polypeptide(L)'
;MPRRGFPLQGRVRWLLLALFLLLVLLLFAYLLECTPPADASQTLPGAAGEPFGREYYQALLQEHEERHLSRASSLKRQIAQLKQELQEMSDKLKLMQEKKEPLGVQGLGETRDQEPGDLLEFLHSQIDKAEVNAGARLPSEYALVPFESFTSSKVYQLEMGLTRHPEEKPVRKDRRDELVEAVEAALDIINNPDEEDGVEEDVPMQRQTYADSHFMEGLYRTERDKGTLYELFFAKEDSSSFRHVSLFRPFGPIMKVRSTSVETLGMIINIIVPLAGRVDTFSQFLQNFREVCVQRDRQVHLTVVYFGQEGLQEVKSSLEKMSRFTKKTLDFGEISDLE
;
A
#
# COMPACT_ATOMS: atom_id res chain seq x y z
N MET A 1 71.34 28.99 17.29
CA MET A 1 71.09 27.84 16.40
C MET A 1 69.91 28.15 15.48
N PRO A 2 70.11 28.47 14.20
CA PRO A 2 69.00 28.69 13.28
C PRO A 2 68.70 27.40 12.50
N ARG A 3 67.49 26.85 12.66
CA ARG A 3 66.98 25.77 11.79
C ARG A 3 66.52 26.38 10.47
N ARG A 4 67.21 26.00 9.38
CA ARG A 4 66.81 26.26 7.99
C ARG A 4 65.49 25.53 7.69
N GLY A 5 64.42 26.27 7.39
CA GLY A 5 63.17 25.74 6.85
C GLY A 5 63.25 25.61 5.34
N PHE A 6 62.86 24.45 4.80
CA PHE A 6 63.03 24.04 3.41
C PHE A 6 62.18 24.85 2.42
N PRO A 7 62.74 25.34 1.29
CA PRO A 7 61.99 26.07 0.24
C PRO A 7 61.08 25.17 -0.63
N LEU A 8 61.00 23.87 -0.33
CA LEU A 8 60.26 22.87 -1.11
C LEU A 8 58.73 23.01 -1.01
N GLN A 9 58.21 23.56 0.09
CA GLN A 9 56.76 23.62 0.33
C GLN A 9 56.06 24.67 -0.55
N GLY A 10 56.76 25.74 -0.93
CA GLY A 10 56.24 26.76 -1.84
C GLY A 10 56.11 26.24 -3.28
N ARG A 11 57.14 25.55 -3.79
CA ARG A 11 57.14 25.00 -5.16
C ARG A 11 56.07 23.92 -5.35
N VAL A 12 55.83 23.08 -4.35
CA VAL A 12 54.77 22.06 -4.40
C VAL A 12 53.38 22.70 -4.41
N ARG A 13 53.17 23.78 -3.65
CA ARG A 13 51.90 24.55 -3.69
C ARG A 13 51.65 25.22 -5.03
N TRP A 14 52.69 25.79 -5.65
CA TRP A 14 52.60 26.37 -6.99
C TRP A 14 52.34 25.31 -8.07
N LEU A 15 52.93 24.12 -7.93
CA LEU A 15 52.65 23.00 -8.83
C LEU A 15 51.22 22.48 -8.69
N LEU A 16 50.69 22.38 -7.47
CA LEU A 16 49.31 21.97 -7.23
C LEU A 16 48.30 23.02 -7.74
N LEU A 17 48.59 24.30 -7.56
CA LEU A 17 47.79 25.39 -8.13
C LEU A 17 47.81 25.38 -9.66
N ALA A 18 48.98 25.15 -10.27
CA ALA A 18 49.11 25.03 -11.72
C ALA A 18 48.35 23.80 -12.26
N LEU A 19 48.42 22.66 -11.56
CA LEU A 19 47.67 21.45 -11.90
C LEU A 19 46.16 21.69 -11.80
N PHE A 20 45.70 22.33 -10.73
CA PHE A 20 44.29 22.66 -10.54
C PHE A 20 43.79 23.61 -11.64
N LEU A 21 44.57 24.64 -11.97
CA LEU A 21 44.21 25.60 -13.02
C LEU A 21 44.19 24.95 -14.41
N LEU A 22 45.09 23.99 -14.66
CA LEU A 22 45.09 23.18 -15.87
C LEU A 22 43.87 22.25 -15.95
N LEU A 23 43.44 21.69 -14.82
CA LEU A 23 42.26 20.83 -14.74
C LEU A 23 40.96 21.64 -14.94
N VAL A 24 40.91 22.87 -14.42
CA VAL A 24 39.82 23.83 -14.69
C VAL A 24 39.81 24.25 -16.16
N LEU A 25 40.97 24.51 -16.77
CA LEU A 25 41.05 24.81 -18.20
C LEU A 25 40.62 23.63 -19.08
N LEU A 26 40.96 22.39 -18.70
CA LEU A 26 40.49 21.18 -19.38
C LEU A 26 38.98 20.99 -19.23
N LEU A 27 38.42 21.25 -18.04
CA LEU A 27 36.97 21.24 -17.83
C LEU A 27 36.27 22.33 -18.65
N PHE A 28 36.86 23.52 -18.75
CA PHE A 28 36.30 24.61 -19.53
C PHE A 28 36.39 24.33 -21.03
N ALA A 29 37.50 23.75 -21.50
CA ALA A 29 37.65 23.27 -22.87
C ALA A 29 36.67 22.14 -23.17
N TYR A 30 36.50 21.18 -22.26
CA TYR A 30 35.50 20.12 -22.37
C TYR A 30 34.07 20.69 -22.43
N LEU A 31 33.75 21.70 -21.61
CA LEU A 31 32.47 22.39 -21.67
C LEU A 31 32.32 23.22 -22.96
N LEU A 32 33.39 23.79 -23.52
CA LEU A 32 33.38 24.49 -24.81
C LEU A 32 33.24 23.52 -26.00
N GLU A 33 33.82 22.32 -25.91
CA GLU A 33 33.63 21.24 -26.89
C GLU A 33 32.29 20.52 -26.71
N CYS A 34 31.71 20.54 -25.52
CA CYS A 34 30.35 20.05 -25.21
C CYS A 34 29.27 21.14 -25.25
N THR A 35 29.60 22.41 -25.52
CA THR A 35 28.61 23.41 -25.91
C THR A 35 28.34 23.23 -27.40
N PRO A 36 27.16 22.72 -27.79
CA PRO A 36 26.84 22.59 -29.21
C PRO A 36 26.84 23.99 -29.84
N PRO A 37 27.42 24.15 -31.04
CA PRO A 37 27.32 25.41 -31.77
C PRO A 37 25.83 25.75 -31.92
N ALA A 38 25.46 26.98 -31.57
CA ALA A 38 24.08 27.45 -31.57
C ALA A 38 23.41 27.44 -32.97
N ASP A 39 24.11 27.02 -34.02
CA ASP A 39 23.61 26.92 -35.39
C ASP A 39 24.04 25.61 -36.10
N ALA A 40 24.14 24.48 -35.40
CA ALA A 40 24.25 23.17 -36.05
C ALA A 40 22.97 22.37 -35.86
N SER A 41 22.14 22.41 -36.91
CA SER A 41 21.19 21.37 -37.27
C SER A 41 21.66 19.97 -36.85
N GLN A 42 20.94 19.34 -35.92
CA GLN A 42 21.12 17.94 -35.58
C GLN A 42 20.72 17.08 -36.80
N THR A 43 21.70 16.77 -37.65
CA THR A 43 21.60 15.68 -38.61
C THR A 43 21.95 14.37 -37.90
N LEU A 44 20.92 13.57 -37.61
CA LEU A 44 21.05 12.12 -37.42
C LEU A 44 21.64 11.48 -38.71
N PRO A 45 22.29 10.31 -38.63
CA PRO A 45 22.79 9.63 -39.81
C PRO A 45 21.61 9.07 -40.62
N GLY A 46 21.15 9.86 -41.59
CA GLY A 46 20.06 9.51 -42.47
C GLY A 46 19.83 10.59 -43.52
N ALA A 47 20.47 10.40 -44.68
CA ALA A 47 20.16 10.99 -45.98
C ALA A 47 20.21 12.52 -46.14
N ALA A 48 20.65 12.91 -47.33
CA ALA A 48 20.69 14.27 -47.83
C ALA A 48 19.32 14.98 -47.73
N GLY A 49 19.37 16.29 -47.57
CA GLY A 49 18.23 17.11 -47.16
C GLY A 49 17.03 17.08 -48.11
N GLU A 50 15.86 17.08 -47.49
CA GLU A 50 14.65 17.72 -48.02
C GLU A 50 13.99 18.54 -46.90
N PRO A 51 13.44 19.73 -47.20
CA PRO A 51 12.75 20.60 -46.24
C PRO A 51 11.48 19.95 -45.62
N PHE A 52 11.03 18.82 -46.18
CA PHE A 52 9.84 18.09 -45.75
C PHE A 52 9.87 17.59 -44.30
N GLY A 53 11.04 17.20 -43.77
CA GLY A 53 11.13 16.65 -42.41
C GLY A 53 10.77 17.67 -41.33
N ARG A 54 11.30 18.90 -41.44
CA ARG A 54 11.08 19.96 -40.44
C ARG A 54 9.62 20.44 -40.45
N GLU A 55 9.05 20.63 -41.63
CA GLU A 55 7.65 21.01 -41.80
C GLU A 55 6.72 19.90 -41.29
N TYR A 56 7.07 18.63 -41.52
CA TYR A 56 6.33 17.48 -41.00
C TYR A 56 6.33 17.42 -39.46
N TYR A 57 7.49 17.59 -38.81
CA TYR A 57 7.57 17.64 -37.35
C TYR A 57 6.81 18.84 -36.77
N GLN A 58 6.86 19.99 -37.44
CA GLN A 58 6.12 21.18 -37.03
C GLN A 58 4.61 20.98 -37.17
N ALA A 59 4.16 20.35 -38.25
CA ALA A 59 2.76 19.97 -38.44
C ALA A 59 2.29 18.98 -37.36
N LEU A 60 3.14 18.02 -36.98
CA LEU A 60 2.82 17.01 -35.96
C LEU A 60 2.70 17.63 -34.54
N LEU A 61 3.56 18.60 -34.23
CA LEU A 61 3.45 19.41 -32.99
C LEU A 61 2.17 20.24 -32.99
N GLN A 62 1.86 20.92 -34.09
CA GLN A 62 0.65 21.72 -34.22
C GLN A 62 -0.61 20.85 -34.10
N GLU A 63 -0.62 19.66 -34.70
CA GLU A 63 -1.73 18.72 -34.57
C GLU A 63 -1.91 18.26 -33.11
N HIS A 64 -0.82 18.05 -32.38
CA HIS A 64 -0.89 17.75 -30.95
C HIS A 64 -1.48 18.91 -30.14
N GLU A 65 -1.01 20.13 -30.35
CA GLU A 65 -1.55 21.33 -29.70
C GLU A 65 -3.04 21.52 -30.00
N GLU A 66 -3.45 21.35 -31.25
CA GLU A 66 -4.86 21.42 -31.66
C GLU A 66 -5.71 20.34 -30.99
N ARG A 67 -5.19 19.10 -30.85
CA ARG A 67 -5.86 18.04 -30.09
C ARG A 67 -5.99 18.39 -28.62
N HIS A 68 -4.97 18.97 -27.99
CA HIS A 68 -5.02 19.40 -26.60
C HIS A 68 -5.99 20.58 -26.38
N LEU A 69 -5.97 21.58 -27.26
CA LEU A 69 -6.90 22.71 -27.24
C LEU A 69 -8.35 22.25 -27.46
N SER A 70 -8.56 21.32 -28.39
CA SER A 70 -9.87 20.72 -28.65
C SER A 70 -10.39 19.98 -27.42
N ARG A 71 -9.56 19.13 -26.79
CA ARG A 71 -9.91 18.45 -25.53
C ARG A 71 -10.21 19.43 -24.41
N ALA A 72 -9.36 20.45 -24.22
CA ALA A 72 -9.57 21.47 -23.20
C ALA A 72 -10.87 22.25 -23.43
N SER A 73 -11.18 22.59 -24.69
CA SER A 73 -12.43 23.27 -25.05
C SER A 73 -13.66 22.39 -24.83
N SER A 74 -13.56 21.09 -25.15
CA SER A 74 -14.61 20.09 -24.92
C SER A 74 -14.88 19.92 -23.42
N LEU A 75 -13.84 19.75 -22.62
CA LEU A 75 -13.94 19.66 -21.15
C LEU A 75 -14.53 20.94 -20.56
N LYS A 76 -14.11 22.11 -21.06
CA LYS A 76 -14.69 23.40 -20.62
C LYS A 76 -16.18 23.50 -20.92
N ARG A 77 -16.63 22.99 -22.07
CA ARG A 77 -18.05 22.89 -22.42
C ARG A 77 -18.79 21.91 -21.53
N GLN A 78 -18.22 20.74 -21.24
CA GLN A 78 -18.81 19.75 -20.33
C GLN A 78 -18.97 20.32 -18.91
N ILE A 79 -17.97 21.02 -18.40
CA ILE A 79 -18.05 21.70 -17.10
C ILE A 79 -19.15 22.77 -17.11
N ALA A 80 -19.26 23.56 -18.19
CA ALA A 80 -20.32 24.56 -18.30
C ALA A 80 -21.72 23.91 -18.34
N GLN A 81 -21.86 22.81 -19.07
CA GLN A 81 -23.12 22.06 -19.17
C GLN A 81 -23.52 21.45 -17.81
N LEU A 82 -22.59 20.77 -17.14
CA LEU A 82 -22.84 20.18 -15.81
C LEU A 82 -23.19 21.26 -14.78
N LYS A 83 -22.53 22.43 -14.83
CA LYS A 83 -22.88 23.56 -13.96
C LYS A 83 -24.30 24.07 -14.23
N GLN A 84 -24.72 24.12 -15.49
CA GLN A 84 -26.08 24.51 -15.85
C GLN A 84 -27.10 23.47 -15.38
N GLU A 85 -26.83 22.18 -15.56
CA GLU A 85 -27.71 21.09 -15.10
C GLU A 85 -27.84 21.09 -13.56
N LEU A 86 -26.74 21.32 -12.83
CA LEU A 86 -26.77 21.47 -11.38
C LEU A 86 -27.60 22.68 -10.95
N GLN A 87 -27.46 23.81 -11.63
CA GLN A 87 -28.25 25.01 -11.35
C GLN A 87 -29.74 24.76 -11.63
N GLU A 88 -30.09 24.12 -12.75
CA GLU A 88 -31.48 23.81 -13.10
C GLU A 88 -32.12 22.82 -12.11
N MET A 89 -31.37 21.81 -11.67
CA MET A 89 -31.82 20.87 -10.64
C MET A 89 -32.00 21.56 -9.29
N SER A 90 -31.11 22.48 -8.92
CA SER A 90 -31.22 23.31 -7.71
C SER A 90 -32.48 24.19 -7.76
N ASP A 91 -32.73 24.85 -8.89
CA ASP A 91 -33.91 25.71 -9.06
C ASP A 91 -35.21 24.88 -9.08
N LYS A 92 -35.20 23.66 -9.67
CA LYS A 92 -36.33 22.71 -9.58
C LYS A 92 -36.60 22.28 -8.14
N LEU A 93 -35.56 22.01 -7.36
CA LEU A 93 -35.66 21.64 -5.95
C LEU A 93 -36.28 22.78 -5.12
N LYS A 94 -35.81 24.01 -5.31
CA LYS A 94 -36.38 25.21 -4.67
C LYS A 94 -37.85 25.40 -5.04
N LEU A 95 -38.20 25.23 -6.31
CA LEU A 95 -39.58 25.39 -6.77
C LEU A 95 -40.51 24.28 -6.27
N MET A 96 -40.01 23.05 -6.08
CA MET A 96 -40.74 21.98 -5.41
C MET A 96 -40.90 22.22 -3.90
N GLN A 97 -39.90 22.84 -3.27
CA GLN A 97 -39.92 23.21 -1.85
C GLN A 97 -40.91 24.35 -1.59
N GLU A 98 -40.92 25.39 -2.41
CA GLU A 98 -41.89 26.50 -2.34
C GLU A 98 -43.32 26.03 -2.63
N LYS A 99 -43.51 25.04 -3.51
CA LYS A 99 -44.84 24.48 -3.80
C LYS A 99 -45.37 23.56 -2.69
N LYS A 100 -44.55 23.20 -1.69
CA LYS A 100 -44.92 22.25 -0.61
C LYS A 100 -45.27 22.93 0.73
N GLU A 101 -45.21 24.25 0.83
CA GLU A 101 -45.85 24.99 1.94
C GLU A 101 -47.00 25.84 1.39
N PRO A 102 -48.23 25.81 1.96
CA PRO A 102 -48.52 25.67 3.39
C PRO A 102 -49.59 24.62 3.72
N LEU A 103 -49.32 23.76 4.71
CA LEU A 103 -50.33 23.24 5.64
C LEU A 103 -49.60 22.63 6.83
N GLY A 104 -49.67 23.33 7.95
CA GLY A 104 -48.89 23.04 9.14
C GLY A 104 -49.17 21.68 9.75
N VAL A 105 -48.09 21.00 10.12
CA VAL A 105 -48.04 20.11 11.27
C VAL A 105 -46.70 20.37 11.96
N GLN A 106 -46.78 20.92 13.17
CA GLN A 106 -45.68 21.00 14.13
C GLN A 106 -45.18 19.59 14.44
N GLY A 107 -43.86 19.38 14.35
CA GLY A 107 -43.21 18.20 14.88
C GLY A 107 -41.93 17.85 14.13
N LEU A 108 -40.79 18.01 14.80
CA LEU A 108 -39.42 17.70 14.37
C LEU A 108 -38.84 18.64 13.31
N GLY A 109 -38.35 19.78 13.81
CA GLY A 109 -37.42 20.62 13.09
C GLY A 109 -36.04 19.98 12.97
N GLU A 110 -35.30 20.51 11.98
CA GLU A 110 -33.86 20.38 11.75
C GLU A 110 -33.41 19.09 11.05
N THR A 111 -33.44 19.12 9.72
CA THR A 111 -32.43 18.53 8.81
C THR A 111 -32.93 18.71 7.37
N ARG A 112 -32.83 19.91 6.81
CA ARG A 112 -33.13 20.10 5.38
C ARG A 112 -32.09 20.85 4.55
N ASP A 113 -31.05 21.38 5.17
CA ASP A 113 -29.94 22.02 4.47
C ASP A 113 -28.61 21.50 5.04
N GLN A 114 -28.36 20.20 4.93
CA GLN A 114 -27.06 19.64 5.27
C GLN A 114 -26.15 19.80 4.04
N GLU A 115 -25.28 20.82 4.07
CA GLU A 115 -24.30 21.05 3.01
C GLU A 115 -23.44 19.79 2.80
N PRO A 116 -23.00 19.48 1.57
CA PRO A 116 -22.26 18.25 1.27
C PRO A 116 -20.97 18.07 2.10
N GLY A 117 -20.41 19.17 2.62
CA GLY A 117 -19.28 19.14 3.56
C GLY A 117 -19.63 18.52 4.92
N ASP A 118 -20.83 18.77 5.43
CA ASP A 118 -21.28 18.27 6.74
C ASP A 118 -21.54 16.74 6.70
N LEU A 119 -21.96 16.21 5.54
CA LEU A 119 -22.05 14.76 5.35
C LEU A 119 -20.66 14.11 5.31
N LEU A 120 -19.69 14.69 4.59
CA LEU A 120 -18.34 14.14 4.54
C LEU A 120 -17.67 14.16 5.92
N GLU A 121 -17.83 15.26 6.65
CA GLU A 121 -17.36 15.40 8.03
C GLU A 121 -18.04 14.37 8.97
N PHE A 122 -19.34 14.14 8.80
CA PHE A 122 -20.04 13.08 9.52
C PHE A 122 -19.45 11.69 9.22
N LEU A 123 -19.19 11.38 7.95
CA LEU A 123 -18.59 10.09 7.56
C LEU A 123 -17.19 9.92 8.16
N HIS A 124 -16.36 10.98 8.14
CA HIS A 124 -15.05 10.96 8.79
C HIS A 124 -15.19 10.76 10.31
N SER A 125 -16.16 11.43 10.96
CA SER A 125 -16.47 11.21 12.37
C SER A 125 -16.88 9.78 12.68
N GLN A 126 -17.58 9.09 11.77
CA GLN A 126 -17.92 7.67 11.95
C GLN A 126 -16.70 6.76 11.85
N ILE A 127 -15.73 7.08 10.99
CA ILE A 127 -14.45 6.35 10.90
C ILE A 127 -13.68 6.48 12.22
N ASP A 128 -13.62 7.68 12.79
CA ASP A 128 -12.93 7.92 14.07
C ASP A 128 -13.59 7.20 15.26
N LYS A 129 -14.91 6.97 15.20
CA LYS A 129 -15.68 6.23 16.21
C LYS A 129 -15.64 4.73 16.01
N ALA A 130 -15.41 4.26 14.79
CA ALA A 130 -15.22 2.87 14.50
C ALA A 130 -13.87 2.40 15.06
N GLU A 131 -13.76 1.14 15.47
CA GLU A 131 -12.54 0.61 16.09
C GLU A 131 -11.39 0.40 15.08
N VAL A 132 -11.27 1.26 14.08
CA VAL A 132 -10.32 1.11 12.98
C VAL A 132 -8.94 1.62 13.36
N ASN A 133 -8.89 2.75 14.10
CA ASN A 133 -7.64 3.37 14.53
C ASN A 133 -7.31 3.09 16.01
N ALA A 134 -8.32 2.83 16.85
CA ALA A 134 -8.16 2.52 18.27
C ALA A 134 -9.20 1.49 18.72
N GLY A 135 -8.77 0.49 19.50
CA GLY A 135 -9.68 -0.53 20.03
C GLY A 135 -10.66 0.07 21.05
N ALA A 136 -11.94 -0.31 20.97
CA ALA A 136 -12.93 0.13 21.96
C ALA A 136 -13.07 -0.88 23.10
N ARG A 137 -13.50 -0.35 24.25
CA ARG A 137 -13.76 -1.18 25.43
C ARG A 137 -15.11 -1.88 25.24
N LEU A 138 -15.06 -3.19 25.05
CA LEU A 138 -16.26 -4.01 24.98
C LEU A 138 -16.87 -4.23 26.37
N PRO A 139 -18.20 -4.22 26.51
CA PRO A 139 -18.87 -4.47 27.78
C PRO A 139 -18.75 -5.93 28.25
N SER A 140 -18.57 -6.87 27.32
CA SER A 140 -18.35 -8.30 27.61
C SER A 140 -17.68 -9.00 26.43
N GLU A 141 -17.19 -10.23 26.65
CA GLU A 141 -16.62 -11.09 25.60
C GLU A 141 -17.63 -11.43 24.48
N TYR A 142 -18.92 -11.49 24.80
CA TYR A 142 -19.99 -11.78 23.83
C TYR A 142 -20.34 -10.59 22.93
N ALA A 143 -19.82 -9.39 23.24
CA ALA A 143 -19.99 -8.22 22.38
C ALA A 143 -18.96 -8.16 21.25
N LEU A 144 -17.99 -9.08 21.23
CA LEU A 144 -16.98 -9.15 20.18
C LEU A 144 -17.60 -9.65 18.88
N VAL A 145 -17.52 -8.82 17.83
CA VAL A 145 -17.81 -9.23 16.46
C VAL A 145 -16.51 -9.77 15.85
N PRO A 146 -16.46 -11.04 15.41
CA PRO A 146 -15.26 -11.59 14.81
C PRO A 146 -15.06 -11.09 13.38
N PHE A 147 -13.81 -11.15 12.91
CA PHE A 147 -13.51 -10.96 11.49
C PHE A 147 -13.85 -12.23 10.71
N GLU A 148 -14.38 -12.05 9.51
CA GLU A 148 -14.50 -13.09 8.49
C GLU A 148 -13.41 -12.87 7.44
N SER A 149 -12.87 -13.97 6.90
CA SER A 149 -11.86 -13.87 5.84
C SER A 149 -12.43 -14.24 4.48
N PHE A 150 -11.85 -13.68 3.42
CA PHE A 150 -12.22 -14.01 2.06
C PHE A 150 -11.02 -13.92 1.13
N THR A 151 -11.13 -14.68 0.05
CA THR A 151 -10.25 -14.61 -1.13
C THR A 151 -11.10 -14.24 -2.33
N SER A 152 -10.50 -14.08 -3.51
CA SER A 152 -11.23 -13.70 -4.74
C SER A 152 -12.39 -14.64 -5.09
N SER A 153 -12.41 -15.87 -4.56
CA SER A 153 -13.41 -16.90 -4.91
C SER A 153 -14.20 -17.48 -3.74
N LYS A 154 -13.71 -17.30 -2.50
CA LYS A 154 -14.21 -18.02 -1.32
C LYS A 154 -14.35 -17.07 -0.14
N VAL A 155 -15.39 -17.26 0.65
CA VAL A 155 -15.59 -16.58 1.93
C VAL A 155 -15.53 -17.64 3.03
N TYR A 156 -14.84 -17.32 4.12
CA TYR A 156 -14.63 -18.19 5.27
C TYR A 156 -15.32 -17.57 6.48
N GLN A 157 -16.40 -18.22 6.93
CA GLN A 157 -17.22 -17.76 8.05
C GLN A 157 -16.94 -18.58 9.31
N LEU A 158 -16.75 -17.90 10.43
CA LEU A 158 -16.51 -18.54 11.73
C LEU A 158 -17.81 -19.06 12.38
N GLU A 159 -18.97 -18.48 12.04
CA GLU A 159 -20.27 -18.84 12.65
C GLU A 159 -20.71 -20.28 12.33
N MET A 160 -20.19 -20.88 11.26
CA MET A 160 -20.58 -22.22 10.82
C MET A 160 -19.96 -23.36 11.66
N GLY A 161 -19.05 -23.03 12.58
CA GLY A 161 -18.36 -23.97 13.46
C GLY A 161 -17.36 -24.88 12.73
N LEU A 162 -16.55 -25.60 13.52
CA LEU A 162 -15.50 -26.52 13.03
C LEU A 162 -16.04 -27.80 12.36
N THR A 163 -17.35 -28.04 12.40
CA THR A 163 -18.00 -29.29 11.98
C THR A 163 -18.49 -29.30 10.54
N ARG A 164 -18.45 -28.16 9.84
CA ARG A 164 -18.89 -28.03 8.45
C ARG A 164 -17.76 -27.41 7.62
N HIS A 165 -17.81 -27.58 6.30
CA HIS A 165 -16.86 -26.91 5.41
C HIS A 165 -16.95 -25.39 5.66
N PRO A 166 -15.89 -24.74 6.19
CA PRO A 166 -15.90 -23.31 6.53
C PRO A 166 -15.91 -22.44 5.27
N GLU A 167 -15.58 -23.04 4.12
CA GLU A 167 -15.66 -22.43 2.80
C GLU A 167 -17.11 -22.35 2.34
N GLU A 168 -17.63 -21.12 2.26
CA GLU A 168 -18.86 -20.81 1.57
C GLU A 168 -18.51 -20.13 0.24
N LYS A 169 -19.03 -20.65 -0.88
CA LYS A 169 -19.10 -19.83 -2.09
C LYS A 169 -20.07 -18.71 -1.74
N PRO A 170 -19.70 -17.44 -1.85
CA PRO A 170 -20.60 -16.35 -1.46
C PRO A 170 -21.94 -16.50 -2.20
N VAL A 171 -22.95 -17.01 -1.47
CA VAL A 171 -24.16 -17.63 -2.03
C VAL A 171 -25.08 -16.57 -2.62
N ARG A 172 -25.02 -15.36 -2.08
CA ARG A 172 -25.79 -14.19 -2.53
C ARG A 172 -24.94 -13.34 -3.47
N LYS A 173 -25.51 -13.03 -4.63
CA LYS A 173 -24.87 -12.18 -5.64
C LYS A 173 -24.47 -10.82 -5.04
N ASP A 174 -25.35 -10.23 -4.25
CA ASP A 174 -25.15 -8.92 -3.62
C ASP A 174 -23.89 -8.87 -2.72
N ARG A 175 -23.63 -9.93 -1.95
CA ARG A 175 -22.42 -10.00 -1.09
C ARG A 175 -21.14 -10.21 -1.89
N ARG A 176 -21.21 -10.88 -3.05
CA ARG A 176 -20.06 -10.96 -3.96
C ARG A 176 -19.74 -9.59 -4.54
N ASP A 177 -20.76 -8.93 -5.05
CA ASP A 177 -20.61 -7.64 -5.70
C ASP A 177 -20.04 -6.61 -4.71
N GLU A 178 -20.44 -6.66 -3.43
CA GLU A 178 -19.85 -5.84 -2.35
C GLU A 178 -18.35 -6.13 -2.09
N LEU A 179 -17.95 -7.39 -2.01
CA LEU A 179 -16.53 -7.74 -1.78
C LEU A 179 -15.67 -7.37 -3.00
N VAL A 180 -16.20 -7.51 -4.20
CA VAL A 180 -15.54 -7.08 -5.44
C VAL A 180 -15.39 -5.56 -5.45
N GLU A 181 -16.44 -4.81 -5.12
CA GLU A 181 -16.40 -3.35 -4.98
C GLU A 181 -15.30 -2.90 -4.00
N ALA A 182 -15.16 -3.59 -2.86
CA ALA A 182 -14.12 -3.29 -1.88
C ALA A 182 -12.70 -3.55 -2.41
N VAL A 183 -12.50 -4.64 -3.17
CA VAL A 183 -11.19 -4.96 -3.78
C VAL A 183 -10.85 -3.96 -4.89
N GLU A 184 -11.81 -3.60 -5.75
CA GLU A 184 -11.64 -2.60 -6.79
C GLU A 184 -11.29 -1.22 -6.20
N ALA A 185 -12.03 -0.78 -5.17
CA ALA A 185 -11.73 0.46 -4.48
C ALA A 185 -10.32 0.47 -3.86
N ALA A 186 -9.87 -0.65 -3.29
CA ALA A 186 -8.51 -0.76 -2.76
C ALA A 186 -7.45 -0.70 -3.85
N LEU A 187 -7.68 -1.33 -5.00
CA LEU A 187 -6.75 -1.27 -6.14
C LEU A 187 -6.65 0.14 -6.69
N ASP A 188 -7.76 0.87 -6.77
CA ASP A 188 -7.77 2.27 -7.18
C ASP A 188 -6.93 3.14 -6.22
N ILE A 189 -7.06 2.93 -4.91
CA ILE A 189 -6.28 3.64 -3.88
C ILE A 189 -4.78 3.29 -3.95
N ILE A 190 -4.42 2.02 -4.14
CA ILE A 190 -3.01 1.61 -4.23
C ILE A 190 -2.35 2.14 -5.49
N ASN A 191 -3.07 2.15 -6.61
CA ASN A 191 -2.56 2.58 -7.91
C ASN A 191 -2.55 4.10 -8.08
N ASN A 192 -3.40 4.82 -7.35
CA ASN A 192 -3.50 6.27 -7.35
C ASN A 192 -3.36 6.81 -5.91
N PRO A 193 -2.16 6.76 -5.32
CA PRO A 193 -1.95 7.32 -3.99
C PRO A 193 -2.14 8.85 -4.00
N ASP A 194 -2.78 9.37 -2.95
CA ASP A 194 -2.98 10.81 -2.77
C ASP A 194 -1.66 11.49 -2.37
N GLU A 195 -1.50 12.79 -2.68
CA GLU A 195 -0.30 13.56 -2.32
C GLU A 195 -0.07 13.63 -0.79
N GLU A 196 -1.09 13.39 0.03
CA GLU A 196 -1.02 13.33 1.50
C GLU A 196 -0.30 12.08 2.05
N ASP A 197 -0.14 11.01 1.27
CA ASP A 197 0.48 9.76 1.74
C ASP A 197 2.01 9.83 1.87
N GLY A 198 2.62 11.02 1.71
CA GLY A 198 4.00 11.30 2.12
C GLY A 198 5.05 10.45 1.42
N VAL A 199 4.82 10.05 0.16
CA VAL A 199 5.85 9.37 -0.64
C VAL A 199 6.90 10.41 -1.04
N GLU A 200 8.02 10.41 -0.32
CA GLU A 200 9.23 11.17 -0.66
C GLU A 200 9.57 10.98 -2.15
N GLU A 201 9.73 12.08 -2.88
CA GLU A 201 9.92 12.14 -4.34
C GLU A 201 11.19 11.43 -4.87
N ASP A 202 11.99 10.80 -4.00
CA ASP A 202 13.36 10.36 -4.29
C ASP A 202 13.57 8.83 -4.40
N VAL A 203 12.51 8.02 -4.41
CA VAL A 203 12.63 6.62 -4.85
C VAL A 203 12.10 6.54 -6.28
N PRO A 204 12.82 5.95 -7.26
CA PRO A 204 12.27 5.65 -8.57
C PRO A 204 11.24 4.54 -8.36
N MET A 205 10.06 4.93 -7.90
CA MET A 205 8.93 4.08 -7.68
C MET A 205 8.49 3.69 -9.07
N GLN A 206 9.07 2.58 -9.54
CA GLN A 206 8.48 1.78 -10.57
C GLN A 206 7.02 1.64 -10.15
N ARG A 207 6.13 2.44 -10.76
CA ARG A 207 4.69 2.47 -10.51
C ARG A 207 4.19 1.09 -10.86
N GLN A 208 4.36 0.21 -9.92
CA GLN A 208 4.18 -1.20 -10.08
C GLN A 208 2.69 -1.38 -9.86
N THR A 209 1.91 -1.18 -10.92
CA THR A 209 0.45 -1.31 -10.93
C THR A 209 0.05 -2.64 -10.30
N TYR A 210 -0.81 -2.58 -9.29
CA TYR A 210 -1.46 -3.72 -8.68
C TYR A 210 -2.70 -4.09 -9.51
N ALA A 211 -3.05 -5.37 -9.48
CA ALA A 211 -4.10 -5.99 -10.25
C ALA A 211 -4.80 -7.01 -9.36
N ASP A 212 -5.98 -7.48 -9.75
CA ASP A 212 -6.77 -8.44 -8.97
C ASP A 212 -5.99 -9.72 -8.64
N SER A 213 -5.07 -10.14 -9.51
CA SER A 213 -4.22 -11.32 -9.28
C SER A 213 -3.24 -11.16 -8.11
N HIS A 214 -2.95 -9.93 -7.70
CA HIS A 214 -2.07 -9.62 -6.57
C HIS A 214 -2.82 -9.59 -5.24
N PHE A 215 -4.16 -9.72 -5.24
CA PHE A 215 -4.94 -9.82 -4.03
C PHE A 215 -4.73 -11.20 -3.38
N MET A 216 -4.29 -11.20 -2.13
CA MET A 216 -3.97 -12.42 -1.38
C MET A 216 -5.16 -12.86 -0.52
N GLU A 217 -5.57 -11.99 0.40
CA GLU A 217 -6.62 -12.24 1.36
C GLU A 217 -7.22 -10.90 1.80
N GLY A 218 -8.51 -10.94 2.14
CA GLY A 218 -9.21 -9.85 2.77
C GLY A 218 -9.86 -10.32 4.07
N LEU A 219 -9.89 -9.45 5.05
CA LEU A 219 -10.65 -9.60 6.28
C LEU A 219 -11.74 -8.55 6.30
N TYR A 220 -12.90 -8.89 6.82
CA TYR A 220 -13.95 -7.91 7.03
C TYR A 220 -14.75 -8.19 8.29
N ARG A 221 -15.30 -7.11 8.84
CA ARG A 221 -16.11 -7.13 10.05
C ARG A 221 -17.22 -6.11 9.93
N THR A 222 -18.47 -6.54 10.09
CA THR A 222 -19.63 -5.66 10.04
C THR A 222 -20.16 -5.38 11.43
N GLU A 223 -20.00 -4.14 11.88
CA GLU A 223 -20.65 -3.59 13.07
C GLU A 223 -22.01 -3.02 12.67
N ARG A 224 -23.10 -3.53 13.26
CA ARG A 224 -24.47 -3.21 12.83
C ARG A 224 -24.82 -1.73 12.96
N ASP A 225 -24.15 -1.01 13.84
CA ASP A 225 -24.38 0.39 14.19
C ASP A 225 -23.41 1.36 13.51
N LYS A 226 -22.33 0.87 12.90
CA LYS A 226 -21.29 1.73 12.30
C LYS A 226 -21.03 1.45 10.83
N GLY A 227 -21.08 0.19 10.41
CA GLY A 227 -20.76 -0.24 9.05
C GLY A 227 -19.76 -1.39 8.98
N THR A 228 -19.13 -1.56 7.83
CA THR A 228 -18.20 -2.66 7.56
C THR A 228 -16.77 -2.14 7.42
N LEU A 229 -15.87 -2.74 8.20
CA LEU A 229 -14.42 -2.57 8.05
C LEU A 229 -13.89 -3.66 7.12
N TYR A 230 -13.01 -3.28 6.20
CA TYR A 230 -12.27 -4.17 5.32
C TYR A 230 -10.76 -3.97 5.52
N GLU A 231 -10.02 -5.05 5.70
CA GLU A 231 -8.56 -5.08 5.66
C GLU A 231 -8.12 -5.96 4.49
N LEU A 232 -7.41 -5.38 3.54
CA LEU A 232 -7.09 -6.02 2.26
C LEU A 232 -5.57 -6.09 2.09
N PHE A 233 -5.09 -7.28 1.77
CA PHE A 233 -3.67 -7.58 1.63
C PHE A 233 -3.33 -7.90 0.17
N PHE A 234 -2.37 -7.14 -0.37
CA PHE A 234 -1.88 -7.32 -1.73
C PHE A 234 -0.39 -7.61 -1.72
N ALA A 235 0.03 -8.66 -2.41
CA ALA A 235 1.44 -9.02 -2.56
C ALA A 235 1.75 -9.26 -4.02
N LYS A 236 2.96 -8.89 -4.44
CA LYS A 236 3.47 -9.22 -5.77
C LYS A 236 4.30 -10.48 -5.70
N GLU A 237 4.28 -11.22 -6.78
CA GLU A 237 5.15 -12.39 -6.92
C GLU A 237 6.61 -11.91 -6.80
N ASP A 238 7.38 -12.62 -5.96
CA ASP A 238 8.78 -12.31 -5.63
C ASP A 238 9.05 -10.96 -4.94
N SER A 239 8.03 -10.23 -4.48
CA SER A 239 8.23 -9.05 -3.64
C SER A 239 8.31 -9.42 -2.16
N SER A 240 9.38 -8.97 -1.50
CA SER A 240 9.52 -9.01 -0.04
C SER A 240 8.81 -7.84 0.64
N SER A 241 7.70 -7.40 0.05
CA SER A 241 6.85 -6.35 0.57
C SER A 241 5.41 -6.65 0.17
N PHE A 242 4.48 -6.27 1.04
CA PHE A 242 3.06 -6.33 0.77
C PHE A 242 2.41 -4.97 1.06
N ARG A 243 1.29 -4.70 0.41
CA ARG A 243 0.45 -3.53 0.63
C ARG A 243 -0.74 -3.95 1.49
N HIS A 244 -0.96 -3.18 2.56
CA HIS A 244 -2.12 -3.32 3.43
C HIS A 244 -2.99 -2.08 3.29
N VAL A 245 -4.24 -2.28 2.90
CA VAL A 245 -5.25 -1.24 2.75
C VAL A 245 -6.40 -1.52 3.70
N SER A 246 -6.71 -0.54 4.53
CA SER A 246 -7.86 -0.56 5.42
C SER A 246 -8.93 0.40 4.87
N LEU A 247 -10.10 -0.14 4.56
CA LEU A 247 -11.25 0.60 4.07
C LEU A 247 -12.40 0.51 5.06
N PHE A 248 -13.18 1.57 5.17
CA PHE A 248 -14.38 1.57 6.00
C PHE A 248 -15.59 1.97 5.17
N ARG A 249 -16.61 1.11 5.16
CA ARG A 249 -17.91 1.38 4.56
C ARG A 249 -18.91 1.69 5.67
N PRO A 250 -19.17 2.98 5.96
CA PRO A 250 -20.30 3.38 6.79
C PRO A 250 -21.63 3.08 6.07
N PHE A 251 -22.74 3.71 6.49
CA PHE A 251 -24.01 3.67 5.76
C PHE A 251 -24.00 4.52 4.47
N GLY A 252 -22.92 4.45 3.70
CA GLY A 252 -22.62 5.30 2.55
C GLY A 252 -21.50 4.73 1.67
N PRO A 253 -20.74 5.59 0.98
CA PRO A 253 -19.65 5.16 0.11
C PRO A 253 -18.49 4.56 0.91
N ILE A 254 -17.68 3.72 0.26
CA ILE A 254 -16.45 3.18 0.84
C ILE A 254 -15.42 4.30 0.99
N MET A 255 -14.82 4.41 2.17
CA MET A 255 -13.83 5.42 2.52
C MET A 255 -12.47 4.77 2.79
N LYS A 256 -11.40 5.41 2.32
CA LYS A 256 -10.02 5.05 2.66
C LYS A 256 -9.75 5.41 4.12
N VAL A 257 -9.29 4.45 4.92
CA VAL A 257 -8.82 4.73 6.28
C VAL A 257 -7.29 4.74 6.34
N ARG A 258 -6.65 3.73 5.74
CA ARG A 258 -5.19 3.60 5.77
C ARG A 258 -4.69 2.85 4.55
N SER A 259 -3.56 3.28 3.99
CA SER A 259 -2.81 2.54 2.98
C SER A 259 -1.34 2.51 3.40
N THR A 260 -0.77 1.33 3.56
CA THR A 260 0.61 1.17 4.02
C THR A 260 1.36 0.12 3.21
N SER A 261 2.63 0.38 2.95
CA SER A 261 3.58 -0.61 2.46
C SER A 261 4.31 -1.21 3.64
N VAL A 262 4.30 -2.53 3.76
CA VAL A 262 5.06 -3.24 4.79
C VAL A 262 6.16 -4.03 4.08
N GLU A 263 7.40 -3.70 4.40
CA GLU A 263 8.56 -4.46 3.95
C GLU A 263 8.80 -5.63 4.90
N THR A 264 8.81 -6.85 4.37
CA THR A 264 9.03 -8.08 5.15
C THR A 264 10.50 -8.50 5.19
N LEU A 265 11.39 -7.80 4.47
CA LEU A 265 12.83 -8.06 4.53
C LEU A 265 13.36 -7.85 5.94
N GLY A 266 13.85 -8.92 6.55
CA GLY A 266 14.46 -8.86 7.89
C GLY A 266 13.44 -8.96 9.02
N MET A 267 12.15 -9.17 8.73
CA MET A 267 11.14 -9.43 9.76
C MET A 267 11.29 -10.86 10.29
N ILE A 268 11.59 -10.99 11.58
CA ILE A 268 11.72 -12.27 12.24
C ILE A 268 10.35 -12.77 12.70
N ILE A 269 9.92 -13.93 12.21
CA ILE A 269 8.66 -14.57 12.61
C ILE A 269 8.94 -15.55 13.74
N ASN A 270 8.34 -15.35 14.91
CA ASN A 270 8.46 -16.26 16.05
C ASN A 270 7.23 -17.15 16.16
N ILE A 271 7.38 -18.45 15.94
CA ILE A 271 6.35 -19.45 16.15
C ILE A 271 6.54 -20.07 17.52
N ILE A 272 5.58 -19.84 18.41
CA ILE A 272 5.58 -20.38 19.77
C ILE A 272 4.58 -21.54 19.83
N VAL A 273 5.08 -22.76 20.03
CA VAL A 273 4.26 -23.97 20.10
C VAL A 273 4.20 -24.46 21.56
N PRO A 274 3.05 -24.32 22.24
CA PRO A 274 2.82 -25.01 23.49
C PRO A 274 2.62 -26.51 23.21
N LEU A 275 3.46 -27.35 23.81
CA LEU A 275 3.42 -28.80 23.59
C LEU A 275 3.28 -29.54 24.93
N ALA A 276 2.30 -30.43 25.03
CA ALA A 276 2.14 -31.35 26.15
C ALA A 276 1.93 -32.76 25.59
N GLY A 277 2.88 -33.68 25.82
CA GLY A 277 2.85 -35.01 25.21
C GLY A 277 2.91 -34.97 23.67
N ARG A 278 2.12 -35.81 22.99
CA ARG A 278 1.92 -35.89 21.52
C ARG A 278 3.21 -35.74 20.67
N VAL A 279 4.27 -36.41 21.09
CA VAL A 279 5.61 -36.29 20.47
C VAL A 279 5.60 -36.74 19.00
N ASP A 280 4.77 -37.73 18.65
CA ASP A 280 4.63 -38.21 17.27
C ASP A 280 4.06 -37.13 16.33
N THR A 281 2.98 -36.45 16.75
CA THR A 281 2.38 -35.35 15.99
C THR A 281 3.34 -34.18 15.86
N PHE A 282 4.09 -33.88 16.93
CA PHE A 282 5.11 -32.85 16.91
C PHE A 282 6.25 -33.17 15.93
N SER A 283 6.62 -34.44 15.79
CA SER A 283 7.62 -34.88 14.83
C SER A 283 7.17 -34.63 13.38
N GLN A 284 5.89 -34.86 13.08
CA GLN A 284 5.31 -34.52 11.77
C GLN A 284 5.24 -33.00 11.56
N PHE A 285 4.88 -32.23 12.60
CA PHE A 285 4.95 -30.77 12.55
C PHE A 285 6.36 -30.28 12.22
N LEU A 286 7.41 -30.83 12.84
CA LEU A 286 8.80 -30.45 12.56
C LEU A 286 9.21 -30.74 11.11
N GLN A 287 8.71 -31.82 10.51
CA GLN A 287 8.94 -32.12 9.09
C GLN A 287 8.30 -31.05 8.20
N ASN A 288 7.04 -30.72 8.44
CA ASN A 288 6.33 -29.67 7.70
C ASN A 288 6.99 -28.30 7.90
N PHE A 289 7.38 -27.98 9.13
CA PHE A 289 8.10 -26.75 9.47
C PHE A 289 9.43 -26.65 8.71
N ARG A 290 10.14 -27.77 8.52
CA ARG A 290 11.36 -27.80 7.73
C ARG A 290 11.11 -27.43 6.27
N GLU A 291 10.12 -28.04 5.65
CA GLU A 291 9.83 -27.89 4.23
C GLU A 291 9.24 -26.50 3.91
N VAL A 292 8.35 -26.02 4.76
CA VAL A 292 7.62 -24.77 4.55
C VAL A 292 8.39 -23.57 5.06
N CYS A 293 8.93 -23.63 6.28
CA CYS A 293 9.60 -22.48 6.89
C CYS A 293 11.09 -22.50 6.59
N VAL A 294 11.84 -23.50 7.03
CA VAL A 294 13.32 -23.47 6.98
C VAL A 294 13.89 -23.42 5.55
N GLN A 295 13.28 -24.14 4.59
CA GLN A 295 13.76 -24.17 3.21
C GLN A 295 13.38 -22.91 2.41
N ARG A 296 12.22 -22.30 2.70
CA ARG A 296 11.73 -21.11 1.98
C ARG A 296 12.20 -19.81 2.60
N ASP A 297 12.17 -19.73 3.93
CA ASP A 297 12.41 -18.52 4.69
C ASP A 297 13.23 -18.80 5.96
N ARG A 298 14.46 -18.26 6.00
CA ARG A 298 15.39 -18.46 7.12
C ARG A 298 15.13 -17.52 8.29
N GLN A 299 14.11 -16.68 8.23
CA GLN A 299 13.79 -15.69 9.27
C GLN A 299 12.71 -16.18 10.24
N VAL A 300 12.32 -17.45 10.16
CA VAL A 300 11.34 -18.07 11.05
C VAL A 300 12.03 -18.79 12.21
N HIS A 301 11.72 -18.36 13.43
CA HIS A 301 12.21 -18.94 14.68
C HIS A 301 11.12 -19.78 15.33
N LEU A 302 11.47 -21.01 15.73
CA LEU A 302 10.57 -21.92 16.42
C LEU A 302 10.96 -22.02 17.90
N THR A 303 10.03 -21.68 18.78
CA THR A 303 10.15 -21.86 20.23
C THR A 303 9.10 -22.87 20.69
N VAL A 304 9.54 -23.92 21.37
CA VAL A 304 8.64 -24.95 21.91
C VAL A 304 8.59 -24.81 23.41
N VAL A 305 7.39 -24.52 23.94
CA VAL A 305 7.14 -24.47 25.38
C VAL A 305 6.58 -25.82 25.78
N TYR A 306 7.41 -26.65 26.40
CA TYR A 306 7.05 -28.01 26.75
C TYR A 306 6.44 -28.10 28.16
N PHE A 307 5.27 -28.71 28.27
CA PHE A 307 4.55 -28.94 29.52
C PHE A 307 4.61 -30.43 29.88
N GLY A 308 5.37 -30.77 30.92
CA GLY A 308 5.54 -32.14 31.42
C GLY A 308 6.98 -32.65 31.31
N GLN A 309 7.21 -33.87 31.80
CA GLN A 309 8.53 -34.53 31.74
C GLN A 309 8.56 -35.71 30.75
N GLU A 310 7.43 -36.38 30.55
CA GLU A 310 7.31 -37.53 29.65
C GLU A 310 7.54 -37.11 28.19
N GLY A 311 8.52 -37.69 27.50
CA GLY A 311 8.78 -37.36 26.09
C GLY A 311 9.58 -36.07 25.85
N LEU A 312 9.93 -35.31 26.89
CA LEU A 312 10.75 -34.08 26.78
C LEU A 312 12.11 -34.36 26.12
N GLN A 313 12.78 -35.45 26.50
CA GLN A 313 14.08 -35.83 25.94
C GLN A 313 14.00 -36.15 24.44
N GLU A 314 12.90 -36.76 24.00
CA GLU A 314 12.67 -37.09 22.60
C GLU A 314 12.42 -35.82 21.78
N VAL A 315 11.58 -34.90 22.30
CA VAL A 315 11.36 -33.58 21.71
C VAL A 315 12.65 -32.78 21.60
N LYS A 316 13.46 -32.77 22.67
CA LYS A 316 14.78 -32.11 22.67
C LYS A 316 15.71 -32.72 21.61
N SER A 317 15.76 -34.04 21.51
CA SER A 317 16.54 -34.73 20.48
C SER A 317 16.07 -34.38 19.07
N SER A 318 14.76 -34.32 18.83
CA SER A 318 14.18 -33.96 17.53
C SER A 318 14.47 -32.50 17.15
N LEU A 319 14.39 -31.58 18.12
CA LEU A 319 14.78 -30.17 17.93
C LEU A 319 16.28 -30.02 17.67
N GLU A 320 17.14 -30.76 18.37
CA GLU A 320 18.58 -30.74 18.14
C GLU A 320 18.96 -31.33 16.76
N LYS A 321 18.28 -32.40 16.33
CA LYS A 321 18.45 -32.93 14.97
C LYS A 321 18.10 -31.84 13.96
N MET A 322 16.97 -31.17 14.13
CA MET A 322 16.54 -30.06 13.28
C MET A 322 17.53 -28.89 13.29
N SER A 323 18.01 -28.46 14.47
CA SER A 323 18.93 -27.32 14.59
C SER A 323 20.29 -27.61 13.94
N ARG A 324 20.75 -28.86 13.93
CA ARG A 324 21.96 -29.26 13.17
C ARG A 324 21.80 -29.08 11.67
N PHE A 325 20.59 -29.28 11.13
CA PHE A 325 20.31 -28.97 9.72
C PHE A 325 20.24 -27.45 9.46
N THR A 326 19.85 -26.67 10.47
CA THR A 326 19.68 -25.20 10.37
C THR A 326 20.92 -24.40 10.78
N LYS A 327 21.96 -25.04 11.34
CA LYS A 327 23.12 -24.41 12.00
C LYS A 327 23.93 -23.48 11.08
N LYS A 328 23.41 -22.27 10.91
CA LYS A 328 24.17 -21.03 10.95
C LYS A 328 23.65 -20.03 12.00
N THR A 329 22.47 -20.19 12.58
CA THR A 329 21.99 -19.27 13.63
C THR A 329 20.92 -19.93 14.48
N LEU A 330 21.10 -20.06 15.79
CA LEU A 330 20.05 -20.12 16.83
C LEU A 330 20.73 -20.25 18.20
N ASP A 331 20.52 -19.24 19.04
CA ASP A 331 20.96 -19.16 20.43
C ASP A 331 19.92 -19.83 21.35
N PHE A 332 20.40 -20.57 22.35
CA PHE A 332 19.58 -21.26 23.33
C PHE A 332 19.46 -20.41 24.60
N GLY A 333 18.24 -19.99 24.94
CA GLY A 333 17.91 -19.43 26.25
C GLY A 333 17.25 -20.50 27.11
N GLU A 334 17.95 -20.96 28.14
CA GLU A 334 17.43 -21.83 29.19
C GLU A 334 16.85 -20.92 30.29
N ILE A 335 15.53 -20.96 30.49
CA ILE A 335 14.92 -20.41 31.71
C ILE A 335 14.43 -21.60 32.51
N SER A 336 15.34 -22.12 33.33
CA SER A 336 15.01 -22.89 34.51
C SER A 336 14.84 -21.92 35.69
N ASP A 337 13.84 -22.19 36.52
CA ASP A 337 13.61 -21.66 37.86
C ASP A 337 12.63 -20.48 37.96
N LEU A 338 11.34 -20.83 38.09
CA LEU A 338 10.42 -20.17 39.01
C LEU A 338 9.80 -21.26 39.89
N GLU A 339 10.33 -21.38 41.11
CA GLU A 339 9.64 -22.00 42.26
C GLU A 339 8.33 -21.27 42.59
#